data_AF-A0A2V6QFY6-F1
#
_entry.id   AF-A0A2V6QFY6-F1
#
_cell.length_a   1.000
_cell.length_b   1.000
_cell.length_c   1.000
_cell.angle_alpha   90.00
_cell.angle_beta   90.00
_cell.angle_gamma   90.00
#
_symmetry.space_group_name_H-M   'P 1'
#
loop_
_entity.id
_entity.type
_entity.pdbx_description
1 polymer ?
#
loop_
_entity_poly.entity_id
_entity_poly.type
_entity_poly.pdbx_seq_one_letter_code
_entity_poly.pdbx_strand_id
1 'polypeptide(L)'
;MTVRRPLVLMLIVSLLTVPGLWPVAPPPPAGAQGTEVWIKATGSGARKLNIAIPEFTVTTVSPGADAGTAGKLLASVAGADLTFSGRFSVVAATGAIPVNNPDALRQSWAEFAAAGAHAGVHGLVALRGDRAEVEMRLYDLTDPDHRMIASKKFELPAAQLRRLAHKVADEVALQFTGELGVADTKIAYVSGPVGAKEIVMADYDGAGSVPVTRNGSINLSPVWSPDARSLAFTSFRQGYPDLYRVFPFERRPEQTLAAFVGINSSPSFSPDGKSLAMTLSVTGNPEIHVLNLATGVMRRLTRHAGIDTEPTWSPTGRQLAFVSDRGGAPHVYVMDAEGANVRQITSGGFHTQPRWSPRGDLIAYTQRAGTHDIWIVDVDGSNPRRLTSGGDNQGASWAPNGRHLAFQSSRLGRWQLFAVLFDGSAPTPLTRGQAESTSPSWSPRLP
;
A
#
# COMPACT_ATOMS: atom_id res chain seq x y z
N MET A 1 -14.27 -81.33 -5.25
CA MET A 1 -13.26 -81.15 -4.18
C MET A 1 -13.74 -80.01 -3.30
N THR A 2 -14.23 -80.36 -2.13
CA THR A 2 -15.03 -79.53 -1.23
C THR A 2 -14.30 -79.53 0.10
N VAL A 3 -13.82 -78.36 0.54
CA VAL A 3 -13.17 -78.20 1.86
C VAL A 3 -13.90 -77.12 2.63
N ARG A 4 -14.46 -77.54 3.78
CA ARG A 4 -15.10 -76.72 4.81
C ARG A 4 -14.08 -75.84 5.53
N ARG A 5 -14.49 -74.64 5.97
CA ARG A 5 -14.06 -74.01 7.23
C ARG A 5 -15.20 -73.15 7.84
N PRO A 6 -15.20 -72.94 9.18
CA PRO A 6 -16.41 -72.91 10.00
C PRO A 6 -16.93 -71.51 10.38
N LEU A 7 -18.17 -71.47 10.88
CA LEU A 7 -18.77 -70.33 11.58
C LEU A 7 -18.01 -70.00 12.86
N VAL A 8 -17.74 -68.70 13.09
CA VAL A 8 -17.45 -68.13 14.41
C VAL A 8 -18.35 -66.91 14.61
N LEU A 9 -19.12 -66.99 15.69
CA LEU A 9 -20.02 -65.98 16.25
C LEU A 9 -19.18 -64.82 16.80
N MET A 10 -19.41 -63.58 16.35
CA MET A 10 -18.76 -62.39 16.93
C MET A 10 -19.77 -61.57 17.73
N LEU A 11 -19.47 -61.49 19.03
CA LEU A 11 -20.15 -60.76 20.08
C LEU A 11 -20.07 -59.25 19.82
N ILE A 12 -21.21 -58.55 19.77
CA ILE A 12 -21.24 -57.08 19.78
C ILE A 12 -21.08 -56.63 21.23
N VAL A 13 -19.92 -56.07 21.57
CA VAL A 13 -19.70 -55.35 22.83
C VAL A 13 -19.96 -53.88 22.58
N SER A 14 -21.07 -53.39 23.13
CA SER A 14 -21.43 -51.97 23.18
C SER A 14 -20.52 -51.24 24.16
N LEU A 15 -19.55 -50.46 23.68
CA LEU A 15 -18.78 -49.55 24.53
C LEU A 15 -19.63 -48.30 24.82
N LEU A 16 -20.09 -48.18 26.06
CA LEU A 16 -20.59 -46.94 26.65
C LEU A 16 -19.42 -45.96 26.81
N THR A 17 -19.35 -44.94 25.95
CA THR A 17 -18.47 -43.79 26.17
C THR A 17 -19.12 -42.84 27.19
N VAL A 18 -18.53 -42.77 28.37
CA VAL A 18 -18.80 -41.71 29.36
C VAL A 18 -18.33 -40.37 28.75
N PRO A 19 -19.16 -39.31 28.71
CA PRO A 19 -18.71 -38.00 28.28
C PRO A 19 -17.73 -37.46 29.33
N GLY A 20 -16.45 -37.43 28.97
CA GLY A 20 -15.44 -36.73 29.76
C GLY A 20 -15.71 -35.23 29.72
N LEU A 21 -15.81 -34.62 30.89
CA LEU A 21 -15.79 -33.17 31.06
C LEU A 21 -14.48 -32.63 30.48
N TRP A 22 -14.55 -32.01 29.29
CA TRP A 22 -13.45 -31.20 28.79
C TRP A 22 -13.33 -29.94 29.66
N PRO A 23 -12.10 -29.51 30.02
CA PRO A 23 -11.94 -28.22 30.66
C PRO A 23 -12.42 -27.15 29.70
N VAL A 24 -13.47 -26.44 30.09
CA VAL A 24 -13.91 -25.22 29.41
C VAL A 24 -12.73 -24.27 29.44
N ALA A 25 -12.23 -23.89 28.26
CA ALA A 25 -11.20 -22.87 28.15
C ALA A 25 -11.70 -21.60 28.87
N PRO A 26 -10.87 -20.94 29.70
CA PRO A 26 -11.29 -19.69 30.31
C PRO A 26 -11.68 -18.71 29.19
N PRO A 27 -12.74 -17.89 29.39
CA PRO A 27 -13.09 -16.87 28.41
C PRO A 27 -11.85 -16.01 28.13
N PRO A 28 -11.66 -15.55 26.87
CA PRO A 28 -10.58 -14.64 26.56
C PRO A 28 -10.65 -13.45 27.54
N PRO A 29 -9.50 -12.92 27.99
CA PRO A 29 -9.49 -11.75 28.86
C PRO A 29 -10.35 -10.68 28.19
N ALA A 30 -11.30 -10.12 28.95
CA ALA A 30 -12.18 -9.06 28.48
C ALA A 30 -11.29 -7.99 27.82
N GLY A 31 -11.46 -7.82 26.51
CA GLY A 31 -10.80 -6.74 25.78
C GLY A 31 -11.08 -5.44 26.52
N ALA A 32 -10.07 -4.57 26.62
CA ALA A 32 -10.21 -3.27 27.25
C ALA A 32 -11.43 -2.56 26.63
N GLN A 33 -12.53 -2.49 27.39
CA GLN A 33 -13.81 -1.99 26.89
C GLN A 33 -13.72 -0.54 26.37
N GLY A 34 -12.68 0.22 26.77
CA GLY A 34 -12.39 1.54 26.23
C GLY A 34 -11.95 1.56 24.76
N THR A 35 -11.29 0.51 24.25
CA THR A 35 -10.79 0.44 22.86
C THR A 35 -11.90 0.03 21.89
N GLU A 36 -12.86 -0.79 22.33
CA GLU A 36 -14.00 -1.26 21.55
C GLU A 36 -15.01 -0.14 21.21
N VAL A 37 -15.11 0.88 22.07
CA VAL A 37 -16.06 2.00 21.89
C VAL A 37 -15.63 2.94 20.76
N TRP A 38 -14.33 3.08 20.46
CA TRP A 38 -13.83 3.93 19.37
C TRP A 38 -13.84 3.24 18.00
N ILE A 39 -13.68 1.91 17.96
CA ILE A 39 -13.63 1.11 16.73
C ILE A 39 -14.96 1.19 15.94
N LYS A 40 -16.10 1.35 16.61
CA LYS A 40 -17.44 1.41 15.98
C LYS A 40 -17.84 2.77 15.38
N ALA A 41 -17.06 3.84 15.58
CA ALA A 41 -17.45 5.19 15.16
C ALA A 41 -16.93 5.62 13.77
N THR A 42 -16.26 4.73 13.02
CA THR A 42 -15.39 5.16 11.90
C THR A 42 -15.89 4.93 10.46
N GLY A 43 -17.19 5.11 10.22
CA GLY A 43 -17.74 5.26 8.87
C GLY A 43 -17.61 6.70 8.37
N SER A 44 -16.92 6.91 7.23
CA SER A 44 -16.84 8.06 6.28
C SER A 44 -17.06 9.52 6.75
N GLY A 45 -17.00 9.81 8.05
CA GLY A 45 -17.13 11.12 8.68
C GLY A 45 -16.60 11.10 10.13
N ALA A 46 -15.77 10.11 10.46
CA ALA A 46 -15.33 9.81 11.81
C ALA A 46 -14.54 10.96 12.45
N ARG A 47 -14.85 11.26 13.72
CA ARG A 47 -14.04 12.15 14.57
C ARG A 47 -12.60 11.61 14.59
N LYS A 48 -11.63 12.40 14.12
CA LYS A 48 -10.21 12.04 14.17
C LYS A 48 -9.77 11.85 15.63
N LEU A 49 -8.87 10.90 15.86
CA LEU A 49 -8.25 10.72 17.17
C LEU A 49 -7.16 11.79 17.35
N ASN A 50 -7.36 12.69 18.29
CA ASN A 50 -6.33 13.63 18.71
C ASN A 50 -5.22 12.88 19.46
N ILE A 51 -3.98 12.97 18.98
CA ILE A 51 -2.84 12.25 19.54
C ILE A 51 -1.67 13.19 19.80
N ALA A 52 -1.07 13.11 20.98
CA ALA A 52 0.11 13.85 21.35
C ALA A 52 1.38 13.06 20.97
N ILE A 53 2.32 13.75 20.32
CA ILE A 53 3.61 13.17 19.90
C ILE A 53 4.71 14.17 20.28
N PRO A 54 5.16 14.18 21.55
CA PRO A 54 6.34 14.93 21.96
C PRO A 54 7.60 14.53 21.19
N GLU A 55 8.62 15.38 21.24
CA GLU A 55 9.92 15.04 20.68
C GLU A 55 10.41 13.74 21.30
N PHE A 56 10.97 12.85 20.49
CA PHE A 56 11.42 11.58 21.01
C PHE A 56 12.63 11.79 21.90
N THR A 57 12.61 11.20 23.09
CA THR A 57 13.64 11.38 24.10
C THR A 57 14.83 10.51 23.79
N VAL A 58 15.99 11.14 23.59
CA VAL A 58 17.22 10.42 23.32
C VAL A 58 17.85 9.94 24.62
N THR A 59 17.91 8.62 24.79
CA THR A 59 18.34 7.93 26.02
C THR A 59 19.81 7.54 26.00
N THR A 60 20.38 7.35 24.81
CA THR A 60 21.80 6.97 24.64
C THR A 60 22.28 7.51 23.30
N VAL A 61 23.49 8.07 23.28
CA VAL A 61 24.12 8.63 22.07
C VAL A 61 25.60 8.25 22.08
N SER A 62 26.05 7.57 21.03
CA SER A 62 27.49 7.40 20.80
C SER A 62 28.17 8.76 20.55
N PRO A 63 29.41 8.96 21.00
CA PRO A 63 30.15 10.21 20.77
C PRO A 63 30.14 10.60 19.27
N GLY A 64 29.73 11.84 18.97
CA GLY A 64 29.70 12.38 17.59
C GLY A 64 28.35 12.29 16.85
N ALA A 65 27.32 11.67 17.43
CA ALA A 65 25.96 11.70 16.87
C ALA A 65 25.19 12.96 17.31
N ASP A 66 24.43 13.57 16.39
CA ASP A 66 23.56 14.71 16.68
C ASP A 66 22.23 14.24 17.31
N ALA A 67 22.21 14.23 18.64
CA ALA A 67 21.08 13.79 19.44
C ALA A 67 19.81 14.64 19.25
N GLY A 68 19.96 15.97 19.16
CA GLY A 68 18.82 16.90 19.18
C GLY A 68 17.99 16.83 17.89
N THR A 69 18.65 16.57 16.75
CA THR A 69 17.99 16.48 15.45
C THR A 69 17.22 15.18 15.28
N ALA A 70 17.71 14.06 15.85
CA ALA A 70 17.08 12.75 15.70
C ALA A 70 15.69 12.66 16.36
N GLY A 71 15.54 13.16 17.59
CA GLY A 71 14.28 13.11 18.32
C GLY A 71 13.17 13.93 17.66
N LYS A 72 13.51 15.13 17.16
CA LYS A 72 12.62 16.02 16.40
C LYS A 72 12.20 15.42 15.07
N LEU A 73 13.15 14.80 14.34
CA LEU A 73 12.87 14.14 13.08
C LEU A 73 11.87 12.99 13.26
N LEU A 74 12.08 12.14 14.25
CA LEU A 74 11.18 11.00 14.52
C LEU A 74 9.75 11.46 14.86
N ALA A 75 9.62 12.44 15.76
CA ALA A 75 8.31 12.97 16.14
C ALA A 75 7.59 13.66 14.98
N SER A 76 8.30 14.50 14.22
CA SER A 76 7.72 15.24 13.09
C SER A 76 7.27 14.32 11.96
N VAL A 77 8.08 13.31 11.59
CA VAL A 77 7.72 12.35 10.55
C VAL A 77 6.57 11.46 11.01
N ALA A 78 6.64 10.88 12.22
CA ALA A 78 5.57 10.03 12.73
C ALA A 78 4.23 10.80 12.87
N GLY A 79 4.28 12.08 13.27
CA GLY A 79 3.10 12.91 13.32
C GLY A 79 2.52 13.27 11.95
N ALA A 80 3.38 13.55 10.97
CA ALA A 80 2.95 13.77 9.58
C ALA A 80 2.26 12.52 9.02
N ASP A 81 2.83 11.33 9.27
CA ASP A 81 2.28 10.04 8.84
C ASP A 81 0.91 9.75 9.44
N LEU A 82 0.76 9.95 10.75
CA LEU A 82 -0.51 9.77 11.44
C LEU A 82 -1.57 10.77 10.94
N THR A 83 -1.18 12.01 10.65
CA THR A 83 -2.06 13.00 10.02
C THR A 83 -2.46 12.58 8.61
N PHE A 84 -1.49 12.12 7.81
CA PHE A 84 -1.69 11.65 6.43
C PHE A 84 -2.67 10.48 6.35
N SER A 85 -2.68 9.60 7.36
CA SER A 85 -3.64 8.48 7.44
C SER A 85 -5.12 8.94 7.40
N GLY A 86 -5.39 10.20 7.72
CA GLY A 86 -6.73 10.76 7.84
C GLY A 86 -7.52 10.27 9.05
N ARG A 87 -6.90 9.49 9.96
CA ARG A 87 -7.51 8.96 11.19
C ARG A 87 -7.13 9.76 12.43
N PHE A 88 -5.99 10.44 12.39
CA PHE A 88 -5.44 11.16 13.53
C PHE A 88 -5.32 12.66 13.25
N SER A 89 -5.37 13.44 14.33
CA SER A 89 -4.95 14.83 14.36
C SER A 89 -3.85 14.95 15.42
N VAL A 90 -2.68 15.45 15.04
CA VAL A 90 -1.59 15.59 16.00
C VAL A 90 -1.79 16.85 16.82
N VAL A 91 -1.78 16.70 18.15
CA VAL A 91 -1.73 17.82 19.09
C VAL A 91 -0.28 18.28 19.16
N ALA A 92 -0.05 19.56 18.86
CA ALA A 92 1.30 20.13 18.84
C ALA A 92 1.97 19.95 20.21
N ALA A 93 3.18 19.41 20.20
CA ALA A 93 3.95 19.13 21.39
C ALA A 93 5.18 20.03 21.50
N THR A 94 5.57 20.35 22.73
CA THR A 94 6.78 21.12 23.02
C THR A 94 7.79 20.25 23.78
N GLY A 95 8.91 19.92 23.14
CA GLY A 95 10.06 19.29 23.77
C GLY A 95 9.91 17.79 24.06
N ALA A 96 11.00 17.20 24.54
CA ALA A 96 11.09 15.79 24.89
C ALA A 96 10.72 15.57 26.37
N ILE A 97 10.01 14.48 26.67
CA ILE A 97 9.67 14.10 28.04
C ILE A 97 10.83 13.27 28.63
N PRO A 98 11.49 13.72 29.72
CA PRO A 98 12.66 13.03 30.27
C PRO A 98 12.40 11.54 30.58
N VAL A 99 13.42 10.71 30.32
CA VAL A 99 13.35 9.29 30.69
C VAL A 99 13.50 9.14 32.21
N ASN A 100 12.87 8.11 32.79
CA ASN A 100 12.92 7.79 34.22
C ASN A 100 12.42 8.92 35.15
N ASN A 101 11.56 9.82 34.65
CA ASN A 101 10.92 10.84 35.45
C ASN A 101 9.38 10.69 35.38
N PRO A 102 8.77 9.84 36.25
CA PRO A 102 7.34 9.57 36.23
C PRO A 102 6.48 10.81 36.49
N ASP A 103 6.96 11.76 37.30
CA ASP A 103 6.21 12.97 37.61
C ASP A 103 6.18 13.93 36.42
N ALA A 104 7.30 14.12 35.73
CA ALA A 104 7.33 14.89 34.48
C ALA A 104 6.45 14.25 33.40
N LEU A 105 6.47 12.92 33.28
CA LEU A 105 5.60 12.20 32.36
C LEU A 105 4.11 12.43 32.69
N ARG A 106 3.72 12.28 33.96
CA ARG A 106 2.34 12.51 34.42
C ARG A 106 1.89 13.95 34.15
N GLN A 107 2.76 14.93 34.43
CA GLN A 107 2.48 16.33 34.18
C GLN A 107 2.26 16.60 32.67
N SER A 108 3.19 16.17 31.82
CA SER A 108 3.05 16.36 30.37
C SER A 108 1.78 15.71 29.83
N TRP A 109 1.41 14.51 30.29
CA TRP A 109 0.16 13.86 29.90
C TRP A 109 -1.09 14.60 30.35
N ALA A 110 -1.09 15.17 31.55
CA ALA A 110 -2.19 16.02 32.00
C ALA A 110 -2.33 17.27 31.13
N GLU A 111 -1.21 17.90 30.74
CA GLU A 111 -1.20 19.07 29.85
C GLU A 111 -1.74 18.72 28.45
N PHE A 112 -1.31 17.59 27.87
CA PHE A 112 -1.81 17.12 26.57
C PHE A 112 -3.29 16.71 26.61
N ALA A 113 -3.72 16.03 27.66
CA ALA A 113 -5.12 15.67 27.88
C ALA A 113 -6.00 16.93 27.99
N ALA A 114 -5.54 17.94 28.75
CA ALA A 114 -6.20 19.25 28.84
C ALA A 114 -6.24 20.00 27.50
N ALA A 115 -5.22 19.81 26.65
CA ALA A 115 -5.20 20.30 25.27
C ALA A 115 -6.06 19.46 24.29
N GLY A 116 -6.75 18.42 24.79
CA GLY A 116 -7.69 17.61 24.03
C GLY A 116 -7.07 16.42 23.30
N ALA A 117 -5.87 15.97 23.68
CA ALA A 117 -5.31 14.71 23.22
C ALA A 117 -6.02 13.53 23.90
N HIS A 118 -6.43 12.52 23.12
CA HIS A 118 -7.00 11.28 23.65
C HIS A 118 -5.93 10.19 23.85
N ALA A 119 -4.78 10.33 23.19
CA ALA A 119 -3.69 9.37 23.23
C ALA A 119 -2.33 10.07 23.22
N GLY A 120 -1.30 9.42 23.74
CA GLY A 120 0.07 9.93 23.77
C GLY A 120 1.09 8.90 23.30
N VAL A 121 2.06 9.33 22.50
CA VAL A 121 3.20 8.51 22.06
C VAL A 121 4.47 9.01 22.74
N HIS A 122 5.03 8.22 23.66
CA HIS A 122 6.36 8.46 24.20
C HIS A 122 7.38 7.64 23.42
N GLY A 123 8.14 8.32 22.55
CA GLY A 123 9.24 7.69 21.85
C GLY A 123 10.55 7.83 22.62
N LEU A 124 11.24 6.72 22.86
CA LEU A 124 12.60 6.70 23.41
C LEU A 124 13.57 6.20 22.35
N VAL A 125 14.70 6.87 22.19
CA VAL A 125 15.67 6.57 21.13
C VAL A 125 17.03 6.28 21.72
N ALA A 126 17.68 5.21 21.27
CA ALA A 126 19.07 4.92 21.55
C ALA A 126 19.84 4.86 20.23
N LEU A 127 20.86 5.71 20.09
CA LEU A 127 21.78 5.73 18.96
C LEU A 127 23.09 5.07 19.39
N ARG A 128 23.36 3.87 18.84
CA ARG A 128 24.52 3.04 19.17
C ARG A 128 25.32 2.76 17.89
N GLY A 129 26.37 3.54 17.65
CA GLY A 129 27.18 3.42 16.44
C GLY A 129 26.34 3.66 15.17
N ASP A 130 26.24 2.63 14.32
CA ASP A 130 25.47 2.64 13.08
C ASP A 130 24.02 2.15 13.23
N ARG A 131 23.56 1.89 14.47
CA ARG A 131 22.20 1.41 14.77
C ARG A 131 21.40 2.44 15.55
N ALA A 132 20.11 2.49 15.25
CA ALA A 132 19.13 3.25 16.02
C ALA A 132 18.03 2.30 16.51
N GLU A 133 17.80 2.30 17.82
CA GLU A 133 16.70 1.60 18.48
C GLU A 133 15.66 2.64 18.94
N VAL A 134 14.39 2.40 18.63
CA VAL A 134 13.28 3.23 19.06
C VAL A 134 12.30 2.36 19.85
N GLU A 135 12.06 2.71 21.11
CA GLU A 135 10.96 2.18 21.91
C GLU A 135 9.79 3.16 21.82
N MET A 136 8.70 2.71 21.20
CA MET A 136 7.42 3.41 21.20
C MET A 136 6.61 2.93 22.41
N ARG A 137 6.18 3.84 23.27
CA ARG A 137 5.20 3.58 24.33
C ARG A 137 3.93 4.38 24.06
N LEU A 138 2.80 3.71 24.10
CA LEU A 138 1.50 4.29 23.80
C LEU A 138 0.65 4.39 25.06
N TYR A 139 0.03 5.54 25.27
CA TYR A 139 -0.76 5.87 26.44
C TYR A 139 -2.18 6.25 26.05
N ASP A 140 -3.15 5.83 26.87
CA ASP A 140 -4.53 6.29 26.84
C ASP A 140 -4.65 7.52 27.74
N LEU A 141 -4.86 8.69 27.15
CA LEU A 141 -4.95 9.96 27.90
C LEU A 141 -6.39 10.28 28.34
N THR A 142 -7.35 9.42 28.00
CA THR A 142 -8.73 9.53 28.48
C THR A 142 -8.92 8.87 29.85
N ASP A 143 -8.02 7.95 30.19
CA ASP A 143 -7.91 7.34 31.51
C ASP A 143 -7.32 8.36 32.50
N PRO A 144 -7.93 8.60 33.68
CA PRO A 144 -7.42 9.55 34.68
C PRO A 144 -5.98 9.24 35.14
N ASP A 145 -5.54 7.98 35.07
CA ASP A 145 -4.18 7.57 35.42
C ASP A 145 -3.22 7.59 34.22
N HIS A 146 -3.71 8.00 33.04
CA HIS A 146 -2.99 8.03 31.77
C HIS A 146 -2.23 6.72 31.50
N ARG A 147 -2.90 5.56 31.57
CA ARG A 147 -2.20 4.27 31.55
C ARG A 147 -1.50 4.00 30.22
N MET A 148 -0.35 3.31 30.29
CA MET A 148 0.31 2.76 29.12
C MET A 148 -0.50 1.55 28.61
N ILE A 149 -0.85 1.56 27.32
CA ILE A 149 -1.64 0.51 26.67
C ILE A 149 -0.80 -0.40 25.77
N ALA A 150 0.35 0.07 25.26
CA ALA A 150 1.26 -0.74 24.46
C ALA A 150 2.71 -0.23 24.54
N SER A 151 3.68 -1.11 24.36
CA SER A 151 5.08 -0.76 24.09
C SER A 151 5.64 -1.68 23.01
N LYS A 152 6.44 -1.13 22.10
CA LYS A 152 7.12 -1.87 21.04
C LYS A 152 8.46 -1.25 20.68
N LYS A 153 9.43 -2.11 20.39
CA LYS A 153 10.78 -1.69 19.96
C LYS A 153 10.98 -1.93 18.47
N PHE A 154 11.68 -1.00 17.83
CA PHE A 154 12.11 -1.06 16.45
C PHE A 154 13.61 -0.82 16.37
N GLU A 155 14.30 -1.51 15.48
CA GLU A 155 15.73 -1.34 15.30
C GLU A 155 16.08 -1.36 13.81
N LEU A 156 16.78 -0.33 13.35
CA LEU A 156 17.27 -0.19 11.98
C LEU A 156 18.65 0.49 11.99
N PRO A 157 19.38 0.49 10.85
CA PRO A 157 20.55 1.34 10.70
C PRO A 157 20.21 2.80 10.99
N ALA A 158 21.10 3.54 11.65
CA ALA A 158 20.91 4.95 12.03
C ALA A 158 20.69 5.87 10.82
N ALA A 159 21.16 5.49 9.64
CA ALA A 159 20.85 6.18 8.39
C ALA A 159 19.36 6.10 7.96
N GLN A 160 18.57 5.23 8.60
CA GLN A 160 17.15 5.00 8.30
C GLN A 160 16.21 5.54 9.39
N LEU A 161 16.60 6.60 10.11
CA LEU A 161 15.77 7.23 11.15
C LEU A 161 14.36 7.60 10.66
N ARG A 162 14.21 8.08 9.42
CA ARG A 162 12.90 8.34 8.81
C ARG A 162 12.04 7.08 8.72
N ARG A 163 12.62 5.96 8.28
CA ARG A 163 11.93 4.67 8.22
C ARG A 163 11.51 4.18 9.61
N LEU A 164 12.31 4.43 10.64
CA LEU A 164 11.91 4.15 12.03
C LEU A 164 10.68 4.96 12.44
N ALA A 165 10.61 6.25 12.10
CA ALA A 165 9.41 7.07 12.35
C ALA A 165 8.18 6.50 11.65
N HIS A 166 8.31 6.14 10.38
CA HIS A 166 7.25 5.52 9.59
C HIS A 166 6.74 4.23 10.23
N LYS A 167 7.64 3.35 10.68
CA LYS A 167 7.27 2.12 11.39
C LYS A 167 6.54 2.39 12.71
N VAL A 168 6.95 3.41 13.46
CA VAL A 168 6.25 3.83 14.69
C VAL A 168 4.84 4.32 14.37
N ALA A 169 4.68 5.18 13.37
CA ALA A 169 3.36 5.67 12.96
C ALA A 169 2.42 4.55 12.48
N ASP A 170 2.95 3.62 11.69
CA ASP A 170 2.19 2.46 11.23
C ASP A 170 1.73 1.59 12.39
N GLU A 171 2.59 1.34 13.38
CA GLU A 171 2.23 0.60 14.59
C GLU A 171 1.16 1.33 15.42
N VAL A 172 1.30 2.64 15.63
CA VAL A 172 0.27 3.43 16.31
C VAL A 172 -1.08 3.31 15.58
N ALA A 173 -1.07 3.40 14.25
CA ALA A 173 -2.28 3.21 13.45
C ALA A 173 -2.87 1.80 13.64
N LEU A 174 -2.04 0.75 13.66
CA LEU A 174 -2.48 -0.62 13.91
C LEU A 174 -3.15 -0.76 15.28
N GLN A 175 -2.53 -0.24 16.34
CA GLN A 175 -3.01 -0.39 17.71
C GLN A 175 -4.38 0.28 17.94
N PHE A 176 -4.66 1.42 17.28
CA PHE A 176 -5.94 2.13 17.43
C PHE A 176 -7.01 1.72 16.42
N THR A 177 -6.63 1.27 15.22
CA THR A 177 -7.58 1.06 14.12
C THR A 177 -7.72 -0.38 13.67
N GLY A 178 -6.83 -1.27 14.10
CA GLY A 178 -6.75 -2.65 13.62
C GLY A 178 -6.17 -2.79 12.21
N GLU A 179 -5.89 -1.67 11.53
CA GLU A 179 -5.26 -1.64 10.21
C GLU A 179 -3.87 -0.98 10.33
N LEU A 180 -2.84 -1.68 9.86
CA LEU A 180 -1.49 -1.11 9.80
C LEU A 180 -1.48 0.07 8.81
N GLY A 181 -0.77 1.15 9.14
CA GLY A 181 -0.66 2.35 8.30
C GLY A 181 0.04 2.11 6.95
N VAL A 182 0.34 3.17 6.20
CA VAL A 182 1.03 3.08 4.89
C VAL A 182 2.35 3.84 4.88
N ALA A 183 2.85 4.26 6.03
CA ALA A 183 4.02 5.11 6.12
C ALA A 183 5.31 4.37 5.75
N ASP A 184 5.49 3.12 6.16
CA ASP A 184 6.66 2.31 5.78
C ASP A 184 6.46 1.64 4.41
N THR A 185 6.07 2.44 3.43
CA THR A 185 5.93 2.07 2.02
C THR A 185 6.68 3.06 1.14
N LYS A 186 6.78 2.75 -0.15
CA LYS A 186 7.48 3.55 -1.16
C LYS A 186 6.57 3.86 -2.33
N ILE A 187 6.93 4.89 -3.07
CA ILE A 187 6.31 5.21 -4.36
C ILE A 187 7.38 5.16 -5.46
N ALA A 188 7.10 4.37 -6.50
CA ALA A 188 7.86 4.41 -7.74
C ALA A 188 7.10 5.27 -8.75
N TYR A 189 7.80 6.03 -9.57
CA TYR A 189 7.21 6.94 -10.54
C TYR A 189 8.18 7.30 -11.64
N VAL A 190 7.68 7.96 -12.68
CA VAL A 190 8.46 8.41 -13.83
C VAL A 190 8.83 9.87 -13.64
N SER A 191 10.11 10.21 -13.81
CA SER A 191 10.60 11.59 -13.79
C SER A 191 11.80 11.79 -14.72
N GLY A 192 12.12 13.03 -15.05
CA GLY A 192 13.20 13.38 -15.97
C GLY A 192 12.75 14.24 -17.15
N PRO A 193 13.71 14.71 -17.97
CA PRO A 193 13.41 15.52 -19.14
C PRO A 193 12.68 14.73 -20.23
N VAL A 194 12.15 15.43 -21.22
CA VAL A 194 11.58 14.81 -22.43
C VAL A 194 12.66 13.97 -23.12
N GLY A 195 12.33 12.73 -23.51
CA GLY A 195 13.26 11.81 -24.17
C GLY A 195 14.15 10.98 -23.23
N ALA A 196 14.33 11.38 -21.96
CA ALA A 196 15.10 10.63 -20.96
C ALA A 196 14.30 10.54 -19.64
N LYS A 197 13.18 9.83 -19.71
CA LYS A 197 12.29 9.59 -18.58
C LYS A 197 12.77 8.35 -17.82
N GLU A 198 13.12 8.50 -16.55
CA GLU A 198 13.65 7.44 -15.69
C GLU A 198 12.61 7.02 -14.65
N ILE A 199 12.71 5.77 -14.18
CA ILE A 199 12.00 5.31 -12.99
C ILE A 199 12.74 5.82 -11.76
N VAL A 200 12.03 6.51 -10.89
CA VAL A 200 12.49 7.04 -9.61
C VAL A 200 11.69 6.39 -8.49
N MET A 201 12.31 6.21 -7.33
CA MET A 201 11.69 5.68 -6.13
C MET A 201 11.92 6.63 -4.96
N ALA A 202 10.89 6.85 -4.15
CA ALA A 202 10.95 7.64 -2.93
C ALA A 202 10.20 6.90 -1.80
N ASP A 203 10.31 7.39 -0.57
CA ASP A 203 9.33 7.08 0.48
C ASP A 203 7.93 7.54 0.03
N TYR A 204 6.86 7.01 0.63
CA TYR A 204 5.49 7.30 0.18
C TYR A 204 5.17 8.81 0.13
N ASP A 205 5.81 9.60 1.01
CA ASP A 205 5.68 11.04 1.15
C ASP A 205 6.56 11.85 0.19
N GLY A 206 7.27 11.18 -0.73
CA GLY A 206 8.16 11.76 -1.74
C GLY A 206 9.58 12.05 -1.27
N ALA A 207 9.88 11.85 0.02
CA ALA A 207 11.23 12.06 0.54
C ALA A 207 12.22 10.98 0.06
N GLY A 208 13.52 11.32 0.06
CA GLY A 208 14.58 10.35 -0.24
C GLY A 208 14.53 9.81 -1.68
N SER A 209 14.09 10.63 -2.63
CA SER A 209 13.98 10.26 -4.04
C SER A 209 15.33 9.80 -4.62
N VAL A 210 15.36 8.61 -5.20
CA VAL A 210 16.53 8.00 -5.86
C VAL A 210 16.14 7.36 -7.19
N PRO A 211 16.94 7.52 -8.26
CA PRO A 211 16.65 6.88 -9.54
C PRO A 211 16.91 5.37 -9.45
N VAL A 212 15.96 4.60 -9.98
CA VAL A 212 16.01 3.14 -10.14
C VAL A 212 16.64 2.78 -11.49
N THR A 213 16.34 3.56 -12.53
CA THR A 213 16.97 3.44 -13.86
C THR A 213 17.83 4.67 -14.15
N ARG A 214 18.87 4.49 -14.99
CA ARG A 214 19.82 5.55 -15.40
C ARG A 214 20.35 5.29 -16.81
N ASN A 215 19.46 4.95 -17.74
CA ASN A 215 19.83 4.53 -19.10
C ASN A 215 19.68 5.64 -20.15
N GLY A 216 19.17 6.82 -19.78
CA GLY A 216 18.99 7.95 -20.68
C GLY A 216 17.89 7.74 -21.72
N SER A 217 17.07 6.70 -21.58
CA SER A 217 15.94 6.38 -22.46
C SER A 217 14.60 6.73 -21.80
N ILE A 218 13.51 6.35 -22.46
CA ILE A 218 12.15 6.51 -21.96
C ILE A 218 11.76 5.23 -21.22
N ASN A 219 11.49 5.35 -19.92
CA ASN A 219 11.03 4.29 -19.04
C ASN A 219 9.67 4.71 -18.45
N LEU A 220 8.66 3.85 -18.57
CA LEU A 220 7.26 4.18 -18.26
C LEU A 220 6.57 3.11 -17.43
N SER A 221 5.48 3.52 -16.79
CA SER A 221 4.50 2.64 -16.14
C SER A 221 5.11 1.60 -15.21
N PRO A 222 5.91 2.01 -14.19
CA PRO A 222 6.44 1.08 -13.22
C PRO A 222 5.30 0.41 -12.44
N VAL A 223 5.47 -0.86 -12.07
CA VAL A 223 4.58 -1.58 -11.15
C VAL A 223 5.39 -2.43 -10.18
N TRP A 224 5.07 -2.34 -8.89
CA TRP A 224 5.69 -3.17 -7.86
C TRP A 224 5.24 -4.64 -7.96
N SER A 225 6.17 -5.56 -7.71
CA SER A 225 5.83 -6.93 -7.37
C SER A 225 5.15 -6.99 -6.00
N PRO A 226 4.25 -7.96 -5.73
CA PRO A 226 3.47 -8.03 -4.49
C PRO A 226 4.30 -8.19 -3.22
N ASP A 227 5.54 -8.67 -3.35
CA ASP A 227 6.53 -8.79 -2.27
C ASP A 227 7.41 -7.53 -2.07
N ALA A 228 7.15 -6.46 -2.83
CA ALA A 228 7.92 -5.22 -2.88
C ALA A 228 9.42 -5.39 -3.18
N ARG A 229 9.85 -6.51 -3.77
CA ARG A 229 11.28 -6.77 -4.07
C ARG A 229 11.71 -6.30 -5.44
N SER A 230 10.77 -6.07 -6.35
CA SER A 230 11.07 -5.73 -7.74
C SER A 230 10.03 -4.80 -8.36
N LEU A 231 10.43 -4.15 -9.45
CA LEU A 231 9.60 -3.30 -10.29
C LEU A 231 9.61 -3.84 -11.72
N ALA A 232 8.44 -4.02 -12.33
CA ALA A 232 8.32 -4.21 -13.76
C ALA A 232 7.97 -2.88 -14.44
N PHE A 233 8.47 -2.61 -15.64
CA PHE A 233 8.26 -1.35 -16.35
C PHE A 233 8.49 -1.53 -17.86
N THR A 234 7.97 -0.61 -18.66
CA THR A 234 8.27 -0.54 -20.10
C THR A 234 9.48 0.36 -20.34
N SER A 235 10.42 -0.05 -21.19
CA SER A 235 11.56 0.77 -21.60
C SER A 235 11.74 0.78 -23.11
N PHE A 236 12.10 1.93 -23.66
CA PHE A 236 12.42 2.15 -25.07
C PHE A 236 13.92 2.11 -25.37
N ARG A 237 14.74 1.62 -24.42
CA ARG A 237 16.22 1.67 -24.56
C ARG A 237 16.77 0.89 -25.75
N GLN A 238 16.02 -0.07 -26.29
CA GLN A 238 16.36 -0.81 -27.50
C GLN A 238 15.67 -0.27 -28.77
N GLY A 239 15.04 0.92 -28.67
CA GLY A 239 14.28 1.54 -29.75
C GLY A 239 12.80 1.11 -29.83
N TYR A 240 12.42 0.01 -29.17
CA TYR A 240 11.06 -0.51 -29.11
C TYR A 240 10.58 -0.63 -27.65
N PRO A 241 9.26 -0.61 -27.38
CA PRO A 241 8.74 -0.79 -26.03
C PRO A 241 8.85 -2.24 -25.61
N ASP A 242 9.85 -2.53 -24.77
CA ASP A 242 10.05 -3.84 -24.14
C ASP A 242 9.73 -3.77 -22.64
N LEU A 243 9.36 -4.92 -22.07
CA LEU A 243 9.11 -5.06 -20.64
C LEU A 243 10.34 -5.59 -19.90
N TYR A 244 10.73 -4.88 -18.85
CA TYR A 244 11.86 -5.21 -17.99
C TYR A 244 11.45 -5.31 -16.53
N ARG A 245 12.24 -6.02 -15.74
CA ARG A 245 12.11 -6.15 -14.28
C ARG A 245 13.43 -5.86 -13.57
N VAL A 246 13.41 -4.93 -12.63
CA VAL A 246 14.56 -4.51 -11.82
C VAL A 246 14.33 -4.81 -10.35
N PHE A 247 15.41 -5.00 -9.58
CA PHE A 247 15.39 -5.34 -8.16
C PHE A 247 16.06 -4.21 -7.35
N PRO A 248 15.33 -3.17 -6.94
CA PRO A 248 15.94 -1.94 -6.38
C PRO A 248 16.67 -2.14 -5.05
N PHE A 249 16.38 -3.22 -4.32
CA PHE A 249 16.99 -3.53 -3.01
C PHE A 249 17.99 -4.70 -3.06
N GLU A 250 18.13 -5.35 -4.21
CA GLU A 250 18.95 -6.55 -4.36
C GLU A 250 20.00 -6.32 -5.44
N ARG A 251 21.20 -6.86 -5.25
CA ARG A 251 22.24 -6.87 -6.29
C ARG A 251 21.96 -7.99 -7.28
N ARG A 252 20.91 -7.82 -8.09
CA ARG A 252 20.50 -8.76 -9.12
C ARG A 252 20.53 -8.11 -10.50
N PRO A 253 20.89 -8.86 -11.55
CA PRO A 253 20.74 -8.37 -12.90
C PRO A 253 19.26 -8.13 -13.20
N GLU A 254 19.02 -7.10 -14.00
CA GLU A 254 17.70 -6.84 -14.57
C GLU A 254 17.27 -7.99 -15.50
N GLN A 255 15.97 -8.21 -15.60
CA GLN A 255 15.38 -9.28 -16.41
C GLN A 255 14.53 -8.69 -17.54
N THR A 256 14.69 -9.19 -18.75
CA THR A 256 13.72 -8.97 -19.84
C THR A 256 12.52 -9.90 -19.62
N LEU A 257 11.33 -9.33 -19.58
CA LEU A 257 10.06 -10.05 -19.40
C LEU A 257 9.38 -10.32 -20.75
N ALA A 258 9.40 -9.36 -21.66
CA ALA A 258 8.88 -9.49 -23.02
C ALA A 258 9.56 -8.49 -23.95
N ALA A 259 9.94 -8.94 -25.15
CA ALA A 259 10.58 -8.13 -26.18
C ALA A 259 10.13 -8.61 -27.58
N PHE A 260 8.82 -8.74 -27.76
CA PHE A 260 8.25 -9.15 -29.05
C PHE A 260 8.12 -7.94 -29.98
N VAL A 261 8.08 -8.18 -31.28
CA VAL A 261 7.75 -7.13 -32.26
C VAL A 261 6.37 -6.56 -31.95
N GLY A 262 6.28 -5.23 -31.88
CA GLY A 262 5.06 -4.50 -31.55
C GLY A 262 5.08 -3.87 -30.17
N ILE A 263 3.91 -3.75 -29.56
CA ILE A 263 3.72 -3.17 -28.22
C ILE A 263 3.97 -4.27 -27.17
N ASN A 264 4.85 -4.02 -26.21
CA ASN A 264 4.95 -4.77 -24.95
C ASN A 264 4.80 -3.78 -23.78
N SER A 265 3.63 -3.76 -23.13
CA SER A 265 3.32 -2.71 -22.16
C SER A 265 2.38 -3.16 -21.03
N SER A 266 2.16 -2.23 -20.10
CA SER A 266 1.19 -2.33 -19.00
C SER A 266 1.33 -3.62 -18.18
N PRO A 267 2.51 -3.88 -17.58
CA PRO A 267 2.72 -5.04 -16.73
C PRO A 267 1.82 -4.98 -15.50
N SER A 268 1.32 -6.13 -15.03
CA SER A 268 0.61 -6.27 -13.76
C SER A 268 0.86 -7.63 -13.13
N PHE A 269 1.51 -7.65 -11.96
CA PHE A 269 1.79 -8.89 -11.24
C PHE A 269 0.51 -9.49 -10.66
N SER A 270 0.39 -10.81 -10.70
CA SER A 270 -0.61 -11.52 -9.91
C SER A 270 -0.33 -11.33 -8.41
N PRO A 271 -1.36 -11.39 -7.53
CA PRO A 271 -1.18 -11.16 -6.09
C PRO A 271 -0.22 -12.16 -5.42
N ASP A 272 -0.11 -13.37 -5.97
CA ASP A 272 0.82 -14.41 -5.51
C ASP A 272 2.24 -14.27 -6.08
N GLY A 273 2.46 -13.29 -6.97
CA GLY A 273 3.76 -12.99 -7.57
C GLY A 273 4.26 -14.02 -8.60
N LYS A 274 3.43 -14.99 -8.99
CA LYS A 274 3.84 -16.08 -9.91
C LYS A 274 3.61 -15.75 -11.39
N SER A 275 2.71 -14.82 -11.67
CA SER A 275 2.31 -14.47 -13.03
C SER A 275 2.38 -12.98 -13.28
N LEU A 276 2.53 -12.61 -14.55
CA LEU A 276 2.51 -11.22 -15.00
C LEU A 276 1.53 -11.09 -16.17
N ALA A 277 0.46 -10.32 -15.97
CA ALA A 277 -0.40 -9.90 -17.07
C ALA A 277 0.22 -8.70 -17.80
N MET A 278 0.00 -8.60 -19.11
CA MET A 278 0.56 -7.54 -19.94
C MET A 278 -0.24 -7.37 -21.23
N THR A 279 -0.03 -6.23 -21.89
CA THR A 279 -0.54 -5.97 -23.24
C THR A 279 0.53 -6.33 -24.26
N LEU A 280 0.21 -7.21 -25.21
CA LEU A 280 1.08 -7.54 -26.34
C LEU A 280 0.34 -7.34 -27.66
N SER A 281 0.99 -6.75 -28.66
CA SER A 281 0.46 -6.69 -30.04
C SER A 281 1.15 -7.67 -31.00
N VAL A 282 1.82 -8.70 -30.47
CA VAL A 282 2.57 -9.69 -31.26
C VAL A 282 1.71 -10.43 -32.30
N THR A 283 0.39 -10.45 -32.10
CA THR A 283 -0.59 -11.05 -33.03
C THR A 283 -1.28 -10.04 -33.95
N GLY A 284 -0.78 -8.80 -34.04
CA GLY A 284 -1.35 -7.72 -34.86
C GLY A 284 -2.01 -6.63 -34.02
N ASN A 285 -3.17 -6.92 -33.42
CA ASN A 285 -3.84 -6.01 -32.48
C ASN A 285 -3.36 -6.23 -31.02
N PRO A 286 -3.45 -5.21 -30.14
CA PRO A 286 -3.12 -5.35 -28.73
C PRO A 286 -4.11 -6.26 -27.99
N GLU A 287 -3.56 -7.21 -27.25
CA GLU A 287 -4.29 -8.26 -26.54
C GLU A 287 -3.67 -8.55 -25.17
N ILE A 288 -4.49 -8.99 -24.22
CA ILE A 288 -4.04 -9.36 -22.88
C ILE A 288 -3.38 -10.74 -22.91
N HIS A 289 -2.17 -10.80 -22.37
CA HIS A 289 -1.39 -12.03 -22.20
C HIS A 289 -0.97 -12.17 -20.74
N VAL A 290 -0.75 -13.42 -20.31
CA VAL A 290 -0.21 -13.76 -19.00
C VAL A 290 1.06 -14.60 -19.16
N LEU A 291 2.14 -14.14 -18.55
CA LEU A 291 3.43 -14.82 -18.44
C LEU A 291 3.55 -15.51 -17.09
N ASN A 292 3.89 -16.79 -17.08
CA ASN A 292 4.36 -17.47 -15.87
C ASN A 292 5.84 -17.10 -15.63
N LEU A 293 6.14 -16.50 -14.48
CA LEU A 293 7.48 -15.96 -14.20
C LEU A 293 8.52 -17.03 -13.88
N ALA A 294 8.11 -18.24 -13.51
CA ALA A 294 9.02 -19.35 -13.22
C ALA A 294 9.38 -20.15 -14.47
N THR A 295 8.41 -20.38 -15.36
CA THR A 295 8.60 -21.23 -16.55
C THR A 295 8.82 -20.45 -17.84
N GLY A 296 8.51 -19.15 -17.87
CA GLY A 296 8.52 -18.34 -19.08
C GLY A 296 7.36 -18.64 -20.04
N VAL A 297 6.43 -19.52 -19.66
CA VAL A 297 5.28 -19.89 -20.51
C VAL A 297 4.30 -18.72 -20.58
N MET A 298 3.93 -18.35 -21.80
CA MET A 298 3.00 -17.26 -22.10
C MET A 298 1.65 -17.79 -22.62
N ARG A 299 0.56 -17.18 -22.17
CA ARG A 299 -0.81 -17.51 -22.56
C ARG A 299 -1.58 -16.26 -22.96
N ARG A 300 -2.19 -16.26 -24.14
CA ARG A 300 -3.12 -15.21 -24.60
C ARG A 300 -4.49 -15.40 -23.95
N LEU A 301 -5.04 -14.35 -23.34
CA LEU A 301 -6.36 -14.36 -22.68
C LEU A 301 -7.47 -13.86 -23.60
N THR A 302 -7.22 -12.79 -24.34
CA THR A 302 -8.22 -12.14 -25.18
C THR A 302 -7.96 -12.42 -26.66
N ARG A 303 -9.04 -12.49 -27.45
CA ARG A 303 -9.03 -12.82 -28.89
C ARG A 303 -10.16 -12.06 -29.58
N HIS A 304 -10.11 -10.74 -29.49
CA HIS A 304 -11.16 -9.87 -30.04
C HIS A 304 -10.56 -8.94 -31.09
N ALA A 305 -11.37 -8.45 -32.05
CA ALA A 305 -10.87 -7.52 -33.06
C ALA A 305 -10.57 -6.12 -32.50
N GLY A 306 -11.12 -5.82 -31.33
CA GLY A 306 -10.84 -4.60 -30.57
C GLY A 306 -9.46 -4.60 -29.91
N ILE A 307 -9.08 -3.45 -29.41
CA ILE A 307 -7.86 -3.23 -28.62
C ILE A 307 -8.16 -3.59 -27.16
N ASP A 308 -7.47 -4.59 -26.63
CA ASP A 308 -7.54 -4.99 -25.22
C ASP A 308 -6.21 -4.67 -24.51
N THR A 309 -6.22 -3.81 -23.49
CA THR A 309 -4.98 -3.28 -22.85
C THR A 309 -5.11 -3.07 -21.33
N GLU A 310 -4.00 -2.67 -20.70
CA GLU A 310 -3.96 -2.18 -19.30
C GLU A 310 -4.60 -3.14 -18.29
N PRO A 311 -4.16 -4.42 -18.25
CA PRO A 311 -4.71 -5.38 -17.31
C PRO A 311 -4.30 -5.05 -15.86
N THR A 312 -5.18 -5.34 -14.91
CA THR A 312 -4.91 -5.29 -13.48
C THR A 312 -5.57 -6.49 -12.79
N TRP A 313 -4.80 -7.22 -11.99
CA TRP A 313 -5.32 -8.36 -11.23
C TRP A 313 -6.22 -7.92 -10.08
N SER A 314 -7.27 -8.70 -9.83
CA SER A 314 -7.99 -8.64 -8.56
C SER A 314 -7.08 -9.12 -7.42
N PRO A 315 -7.26 -8.65 -6.17
CA PRO A 315 -6.43 -9.07 -5.04
C PRO A 315 -6.58 -10.57 -4.70
N THR A 316 -7.66 -11.21 -5.18
CA THR A 316 -7.86 -12.66 -5.04
C THR A 316 -7.16 -13.47 -6.12
N GLY A 317 -6.67 -12.82 -7.19
CA GLY A 317 -6.06 -13.47 -8.35
C GLY A 317 -7.03 -14.22 -9.25
N ARG A 318 -8.34 -14.14 -8.98
CA ARG A 318 -9.37 -14.88 -9.73
C ARG A 318 -9.87 -14.15 -10.97
N GLN A 319 -9.61 -12.84 -11.06
CA GLN A 319 -10.13 -11.97 -12.11
C GLN A 319 -9.10 -10.93 -12.53
N LEU A 320 -9.30 -10.37 -13.72
CA LEU A 320 -8.61 -9.17 -14.19
C LEU A 320 -9.61 -8.12 -14.61
N ALA A 321 -9.34 -6.86 -14.27
CA ALA A 321 -9.92 -5.73 -14.99
C ALA A 321 -8.97 -5.30 -16.11
N PHE A 322 -9.51 -4.79 -17.21
CA PHE A 322 -8.75 -4.37 -18.38
C PHE A 322 -9.54 -3.36 -19.20
N VAL A 323 -8.87 -2.65 -20.11
CA VAL A 323 -9.51 -1.72 -21.03
C VAL A 323 -9.81 -2.43 -22.33
N SER A 324 -11.01 -2.23 -22.87
CA SER A 324 -11.38 -2.71 -24.22
C SER A 324 -12.19 -1.66 -24.97
N ASP A 325 -11.93 -1.52 -26.26
CA ASP A 325 -12.75 -0.73 -27.19
C ASP A 325 -13.77 -1.56 -27.98
N ARG A 326 -14.02 -2.82 -27.60
CA ARG A 326 -14.95 -3.73 -28.29
C ARG A 326 -16.37 -3.18 -28.48
N GLY A 327 -16.76 -2.19 -27.67
CA GLY A 327 -18.05 -1.49 -27.76
C GLY A 327 -17.99 -0.15 -28.53
N GLY A 328 -16.89 0.12 -29.24
CA GLY A 328 -16.66 1.34 -30.04
C GLY A 328 -15.81 2.41 -29.34
N ALA A 329 -15.87 2.51 -28.02
CA ALA A 329 -15.03 3.39 -27.20
C ALA A 329 -14.34 2.61 -26.07
N PRO A 330 -13.18 3.06 -25.56
CA PRO A 330 -12.52 2.43 -24.42
C PRO A 330 -13.37 2.44 -23.15
N HIS A 331 -13.69 1.25 -22.67
CA HIS A 331 -14.34 1.00 -21.41
C HIS A 331 -13.53 0.02 -20.56
N VAL A 332 -13.80 0.03 -19.25
CA VAL A 332 -13.24 -0.97 -18.35
C VAL A 332 -14.13 -2.21 -18.39
N TYR A 333 -13.50 -3.37 -18.56
CA TYR A 333 -14.11 -4.70 -18.51
C TYR A 333 -13.46 -5.51 -17.41
N VAL A 334 -14.17 -6.54 -16.95
CA VAL A 334 -13.65 -7.56 -16.04
C VAL A 334 -13.84 -8.92 -16.68
N MET A 335 -12.89 -9.83 -16.46
CA MET A 335 -12.95 -11.23 -16.86
C MET A 335 -12.32 -12.11 -15.79
N ASP A 336 -12.56 -13.42 -15.87
CA ASP A 336 -11.86 -14.39 -15.03
C ASP A 336 -10.39 -14.52 -15.44
N ALA A 337 -9.54 -15.01 -14.52
CA ALA A 337 -8.10 -15.20 -14.75
C ALA A 337 -7.78 -16.08 -15.97
N GLU A 338 -8.71 -16.95 -16.34
CA GLU A 338 -8.61 -17.85 -17.48
C GLU A 338 -9.02 -17.16 -18.80
N GLY A 339 -9.66 -16.00 -18.76
CA GLY A 339 -10.13 -15.23 -19.92
C GLY A 339 -11.62 -15.37 -20.24
N ALA A 340 -12.38 -16.09 -19.41
CA ALA A 340 -13.82 -16.28 -19.57
C ALA A 340 -14.64 -15.17 -18.88
N ASN A 341 -15.96 -15.22 -19.04
CA ASN A 341 -16.93 -14.37 -18.32
C ASN A 341 -16.65 -12.87 -18.42
N VAL A 342 -16.31 -12.41 -19.63
CA VAL A 342 -16.03 -10.99 -19.88
C VAL A 342 -17.31 -10.17 -19.73
N ARG A 343 -17.25 -9.13 -18.90
CA ARG A 343 -18.35 -8.18 -18.66
C ARG A 343 -17.86 -6.74 -18.59
N GLN A 344 -18.64 -5.82 -19.14
CA GLN A 344 -18.34 -4.39 -19.11
C GLN A 344 -18.67 -3.80 -17.73
N ILE A 345 -17.84 -2.87 -17.25
CA ILE A 345 -17.99 -2.21 -15.94
C ILE A 345 -18.33 -0.74 -16.02
N THR A 346 -17.82 -0.04 -17.03
CA THR A 346 -18.12 1.38 -17.22
C THR A 346 -18.95 1.58 -18.48
N SER A 347 -19.83 2.59 -18.46
CA SER A 347 -20.69 2.94 -19.60
C SER A 347 -20.61 4.43 -19.90
N GLY A 348 -20.65 4.81 -21.17
CA GLY A 348 -20.69 6.21 -21.63
C GLY A 348 -19.39 6.99 -21.38
N GLY A 349 -18.75 7.45 -22.45
CA GLY A 349 -17.48 8.20 -22.35
C GLY A 349 -16.25 7.33 -22.62
N PHE A 350 -15.08 7.78 -22.15
CA PHE A 350 -13.78 7.18 -22.41
C PHE A 350 -13.07 6.87 -21.10
N HIS A 351 -12.76 5.59 -20.87
CA HIS A 351 -12.24 5.09 -19.59
C HIS A 351 -11.00 4.25 -19.77
N THR A 352 -9.96 4.54 -19.00
CA THR A 352 -8.66 3.86 -19.07
C THR A 352 -8.05 3.68 -17.70
N GLN A 353 -6.88 3.04 -17.65
CA GLN A 353 -6.01 2.88 -16.51
C GLN A 353 -6.70 2.28 -15.27
N PRO A 354 -7.42 1.15 -15.42
CA PRO A 354 -8.07 0.52 -14.28
C PRO A 354 -7.02 0.07 -13.24
N ARG A 355 -7.42 0.13 -11.97
CA ARG A 355 -6.66 -0.36 -10.82
C ARG A 355 -7.60 -0.96 -9.79
N TRP A 356 -7.47 -2.25 -9.55
CA TRP A 356 -8.25 -2.93 -8.53
C TRP A 356 -7.81 -2.49 -7.13
N SER A 357 -8.76 -2.19 -6.25
CA SER A 357 -8.52 -1.94 -4.84
C SER A 357 -7.91 -3.18 -4.18
N PRO A 358 -6.90 -3.04 -3.30
CA PRO A 358 -6.38 -4.18 -2.55
C PRO A 358 -7.41 -4.80 -1.59
N ARG A 359 -8.50 -4.07 -1.27
CA ARG A 359 -9.65 -4.60 -0.52
C ARG A 359 -10.61 -5.42 -1.39
N GLY A 360 -10.49 -5.33 -2.72
CA GLY A 360 -11.22 -6.15 -3.69
C GLY A 360 -12.62 -5.66 -4.03
N ASP A 361 -13.09 -4.59 -3.38
CA ASP A 361 -14.43 -4.01 -3.42
C ASP A 361 -14.62 -2.93 -4.49
N LEU A 362 -13.54 -2.28 -4.93
CA LEU A 362 -13.57 -1.15 -5.85
C LEU A 362 -12.58 -1.30 -7.01
N ILE A 363 -12.89 -0.65 -8.12
CA ILE A 363 -11.96 -0.41 -9.24
C ILE A 363 -11.83 1.10 -9.43
N ALA A 364 -10.62 1.62 -9.36
CA ALA A 364 -10.31 2.98 -9.77
C ALA A 364 -10.01 3.02 -11.28
N TYR A 365 -10.40 4.08 -11.97
CA TYR A 365 -10.11 4.29 -13.39
C TYR A 365 -9.99 5.78 -13.71
N THR A 366 -9.33 6.08 -14.83
CA THR A 366 -9.27 7.43 -15.40
C THR A 366 -10.43 7.62 -16.37
N GLN A 367 -11.21 8.68 -16.21
CA GLN A 367 -12.25 9.07 -17.17
C GLN A 367 -11.86 10.37 -17.86
N ARG A 368 -12.03 10.42 -19.18
CA ARG A 368 -11.81 11.64 -19.99
C ARG A 368 -13.12 12.34 -20.31
N ALA A 369 -13.25 13.59 -19.88
CA ALA A 369 -14.37 14.49 -20.20
C ALA A 369 -13.85 15.93 -20.30
N GLY A 370 -13.13 16.24 -21.39
CA GLY A 370 -12.34 17.46 -21.52
C GLY A 370 -10.97 17.30 -20.87
N THR A 371 -10.92 17.33 -19.53
CA THR A 371 -9.77 16.89 -18.72
C THR A 371 -9.94 15.43 -18.30
N HIS A 372 -8.93 14.85 -17.65
CA HIS A 372 -9.05 13.56 -17.01
C HIS A 372 -9.26 13.69 -15.51
N ASP A 373 -10.02 12.76 -14.95
CA ASP A 373 -10.18 12.60 -13.51
C ASP A 373 -10.14 11.13 -13.10
N ILE A 374 -9.76 10.90 -11.85
CA ILE A 374 -9.85 9.60 -11.22
C ILE A 374 -11.29 9.40 -10.73
N TRP A 375 -11.84 8.26 -11.09
CA TRP A 375 -13.14 7.75 -10.66
C TRP A 375 -12.96 6.41 -9.98
N ILE A 376 -13.94 6.03 -9.18
CA ILE A 376 -14.05 4.71 -8.57
C ILE A 376 -15.46 4.15 -8.79
N VAL A 377 -15.55 2.84 -8.95
CA VAL A 377 -16.80 2.08 -9.16
C VAL A 377 -16.72 0.77 -8.38
N ASP A 378 -17.87 0.26 -7.95
CA ASP A 378 -17.94 -1.07 -7.34
C ASP A 378 -17.59 -2.15 -8.37
N VAL A 379 -17.12 -3.31 -7.92
CA VAL A 379 -16.62 -4.39 -8.79
C VAL A 379 -17.68 -4.95 -9.77
N ASP A 380 -18.95 -4.71 -9.48
CA ASP A 380 -20.10 -5.09 -10.31
C ASP A 380 -20.51 -3.99 -11.31
N GLY A 381 -19.90 -2.81 -11.26
CA GLY A 381 -20.18 -1.66 -12.13
C GLY A 381 -21.14 -0.64 -11.53
N SER A 382 -21.65 -0.88 -10.32
CA SER A 382 -22.54 0.04 -9.63
C SER A 382 -21.79 1.17 -8.93
N ASN A 383 -22.53 2.22 -8.55
CA ASN A 383 -22.05 3.35 -7.74
C ASN A 383 -20.80 4.09 -8.28
N PRO A 384 -20.70 4.41 -9.59
CA PRO A 384 -19.58 5.17 -10.11
C PRO A 384 -19.55 6.58 -9.48
N ARG A 385 -18.40 6.98 -8.94
CA ARG A 385 -18.20 8.31 -8.34
C ARG A 385 -16.84 8.91 -8.68
N ARG A 386 -16.84 10.22 -8.94
CA ARG A 386 -15.63 11.00 -9.19
C ARG A 386 -14.87 11.21 -7.90
N LEU A 387 -13.57 10.88 -7.90
CA LEU A 387 -12.71 10.99 -6.74
C LEU A 387 -11.89 12.29 -6.73
N THR A 388 -11.47 12.74 -7.91
CA THR A 388 -10.61 13.93 -8.04
C THR A 388 -11.27 15.00 -8.88
N SER A 389 -10.90 16.26 -8.63
CA SER A 389 -11.19 17.39 -9.50
C SER A 389 -10.04 18.40 -9.45
N GLY A 390 -10.06 19.36 -10.37
CA GLY A 390 -9.03 20.39 -10.49
C GLY A 390 -7.76 19.90 -11.17
N GLY A 391 -7.41 20.53 -12.29
CA GLY A 391 -6.32 20.09 -13.17
C GLY A 391 -6.70 18.87 -14.03
N ASP A 392 -5.71 18.27 -14.67
CA ASP A 392 -5.79 16.99 -15.39
C ASP A 392 -5.23 15.91 -14.45
N ASN A 393 -6.01 14.89 -14.11
CA ASN A 393 -5.70 13.87 -13.09
C ASN A 393 -5.77 12.46 -13.69
N GLN A 394 -4.69 11.67 -13.61
CA GLN A 394 -4.57 10.38 -14.31
C GLN A 394 -3.79 9.34 -13.51
N GLY A 395 -3.87 8.07 -13.93
CA GLY A 395 -2.98 6.99 -13.51
C GLY A 395 -2.97 6.75 -12.01
N ALA A 396 -4.08 6.26 -11.46
CA ALA A 396 -4.16 5.96 -10.03
C ALA A 396 -3.23 4.80 -9.62
N SER A 397 -2.89 4.74 -8.33
CA SER A 397 -2.27 3.59 -7.67
C SER A 397 -2.71 3.53 -6.22
N TRP A 398 -3.32 2.41 -5.82
CA TRP A 398 -3.77 2.20 -4.44
C TRP A 398 -2.60 2.00 -3.49
N ALA A 399 -2.67 2.61 -2.32
CA ALA A 399 -1.86 2.23 -1.17
C ALA A 399 -2.30 0.85 -0.65
N PRO A 400 -1.44 0.06 0.02
CA PRO A 400 -1.71 -1.35 0.30
C PRO A 400 -2.86 -1.63 1.27
N ASN A 401 -3.32 -0.62 2.02
CA ASN A 401 -4.51 -0.72 2.87
C ASN A 401 -5.81 -0.31 2.16
N GLY A 402 -5.76 0.14 0.90
CA GLY A 402 -6.92 0.59 0.12
C GLY A 402 -7.57 1.89 0.60
N ARG A 403 -6.92 2.64 1.50
CA ARG A 403 -7.45 3.90 2.05
C ARG A 403 -7.00 5.13 1.27
N HIS A 404 -5.85 5.05 0.59
CA HIS A 404 -5.28 6.13 -0.20
C HIS A 404 -5.07 5.69 -1.64
N LEU A 405 -5.13 6.65 -2.55
CA LEU A 405 -4.69 6.49 -3.93
C LEU A 405 -3.67 7.59 -4.24
N ALA A 406 -2.53 7.21 -4.82
CA ALA A 406 -1.65 8.14 -5.53
C ALA A 406 -2.12 8.30 -6.97
N PHE A 407 -1.91 9.48 -7.56
CA PHE A 407 -2.22 9.79 -8.95
C PHE A 407 -1.35 10.96 -9.44
N GLN A 408 -1.21 11.13 -10.74
CA GLN A 408 -0.55 12.32 -11.30
C GLN A 408 -1.57 13.45 -11.51
N SER A 409 -1.17 14.70 -11.28
CA SER A 409 -2.01 15.87 -11.49
C SER A 409 -1.23 17.06 -12.06
N SER A 410 -1.83 17.80 -12.98
CA SER A 410 -1.30 19.08 -13.48
C SER A 410 -1.69 20.30 -12.64
N ARG A 411 -2.39 20.13 -11.51
CA ARG A 411 -2.97 21.24 -10.71
C ARG A 411 -1.96 22.25 -10.15
N LEU A 412 -0.67 21.91 -10.12
CA LEU A 412 0.42 22.82 -9.74
C LEU A 412 1.12 23.45 -10.96
N GLY A 413 0.46 23.48 -12.12
CA GLY A 413 0.98 24.01 -13.38
C GLY A 413 1.93 23.05 -14.14
N ARG A 414 2.18 21.87 -13.58
CA ARG A 414 2.98 20.77 -14.17
C ARG A 414 2.57 19.45 -13.53
N TRP A 415 2.89 18.35 -14.18
CA TRP A 415 2.61 17.01 -13.65
C TRP A 415 3.40 16.73 -12.38
N GLN A 416 2.68 16.53 -11.28
CA GLN A 416 3.21 16.11 -9.98
C GLN A 416 2.37 14.97 -9.43
N LEU A 417 2.92 14.22 -8.49
CA LEU A 417 2.16 13.19 -7.78
C LEU A 417 1.39 13.78 -6.62
N PHE A 418 0.16 13.30 -6.47
CA PHE A 418 -0.74 13.59 -5.37
C PHE A 418 -1.24 12.29 -4.77
N ALA A 419 -1.57 12.32 -3.49
CA ALA A 419 -2.39 11.33 -2.83
C ALA A 419 -3.75 11.91 -2.45
N VAL A 420 -4.77 11.07 -2.38
CA VAL A 420 -6.10 11.40 -1.88
C VAL A 420 -6.65 10.22 -1.09
N LEU A 421 -7.52 10.49 -0.11
CA LEU A 421 -8.28 9.43 0.54
C LEU A 421 -9.31 8.84 -0.43
N PHE A 422 -9.70 7.58 -0.24
CA PHE A 422 -10.65 6.87 -1.12
C PHE A 422 -12.07 7.49 -1.14
N ASP A 423 -12.37 8.42 -0.24
CA ASP A 423 -13.58 9.23 -0.21
C ASP A 423 -13.45 10.58 -0.95
N GLY A 424 -12.27 10.88 -1.51
CA GLY A 424 -11.97 12.09 -2.27
C GLY A 424 -11.43 13.24 -1.42
N SER A 425 -11.33 13.06 -0.10
CA SER A 425 -10.86 14.09 0.81
C SER A 425 -9.33 14.14 0.95
N ALA A 426 -8.84 15.23 1.54
CA ALA A 426 -7.42 15.47 1.87
C ALA A 426 -6.42 15.29 0.70
N PRO A 427 -6.64 15.91 -0.49
CA PRO A 427 -5.68 15.85 -1.57
C PRO A 427 -4.34 16.47 -1.14
N THR A 428 -3.27 15.68 -1.18
CA THR A 428 -1.95 16.05 -0.66
C THR A 428 -0.89 15.83 -1.74
N PRO A 429 -0.08 16.84 -2.11
CA PRO A 429 1.03 16.63 -3.06
C PRO A 429 2.11 15.76 -2.42
N LEU A 430 2.53 14.71 -3.12
CA LEU A 430 3.65 13.85 -2.73
C LEU A 430 4.97 14.34 -3.33
N THR A 431 4.93 14.89 -4.55
CA THR A 431 6.12 15.49 -5.18
C THR A 431 5.91 17.00 -5.35
N ARG A 432 7.01 17.74 -5.18
CA ARG A 432 7.08 19.18 -5.42
C ARG A 432 8.42 19.45 -6.09
N GLY A 433 8.42 20.13 -7.22
CA GLY A 433 9.67 20.46 -7.90
C GLY A 433 9.48 20.90 -9.34
N GLN A 434 10.59 21.18 -10.01
CA GLN A 434 10.60 21.62 -11.42
C GLN A 434 10.43 20.45 -12.39
N ALA A 435 10.91 19.26 -12.03
CA ALA A 435 10.76 18.06 -12.84
C ALA A 435 9.32 17.52 -12.76
N GLU A 436 8.81 17.04 -13.89
CA GLU A 436 7.53 16.33 -13.92
C GLU A 436 7.64 14.98 -13.21
N SER A 437 6.57 14.59 -12.52
CA SER A 437 6.42 13.27 -11.89
C SER A 437 5.11 12.65 -12.33
N THR A 438 5.17 11.47 -12.96
CA THR A 438 4.03 10.80 -13.61
C THR A 438 4.01 9.29 -13.32
N SER A 439 2.91 8.61 -13.67
CA SER A 439 2.76 7.15 -13.58
C SER A 439 3.14 6.56 -12.20
N PRO A 440 2.48 6.96 -11.11
CA PRO A 440 2.80 6.44 -9.78
C PRO A 440 2.50 4.95 -9.67
N SER A 441 3.33 4.26 -8.88
CA SER A 441 3.10 2.92 -8.36
C SER A 441 3.47 2.88 -6.89
N TRP A 442 2.45 2.76 -6.06
CA TRP A 442 2.57 2.61 -4.61
C TRP A 442 3.01 1.18 -4.30
N SER A 443 4.04 1.02 -3.48
CA SER A 443 4.52 -0.30 -3.10
C SER A 443 3.55 -1.02 -2.17
N PRO A 444 3.56 -2.36 -2.20
CA PRO A 444 3.13 -3.14 -1.04
C PRO A 444 3.95 -2.78 0.21
N ARG A 445 3.58 -3.39 1.33
CA ARG A 445 4.37 -3.27 2.56
C ARG A 445 5.76 -3.82 2.33
N LEU A 446 6.77 -3.07 2.78
CA LEU A 446 8.15 -3.50 2.69
C LEU A 446 8.43 -4.65 3.67
N PRO A 447 9.31 -5.60 3.33
CA PRO A 447 9.75 -6.65 4.23
C PRO A 447 10.56 -6.15 5.44
#